data_AF-A0A1I9G889-F1
#
_entry.id   AF-A0A1I9G889-F1
#
_cell.length_a   1.000
_cell.length_b   1.000
_cell.length_c   1.000
_cell.angle_alpha   90.00
_cell.angle_beta   90.00
_cell.angle_gamma   90.00
#
_symmetry.space_group_name_H-M   'P 1'
#
loop_
_entity.id
_entity.type
_entity.pdbx_description
1 polymer ?
#
loop_
_entity_poly.entity_id
_entity_poly.type
_entity_poly.pdbx_seq_one_letter_code
_entity_poly.pdbx_strand_id
1 'polypeptide(L)'
;MTFFRKKIEDIGRMTTLSQEEILQSTRTVVQGLEALKDEHESIKGTLVSGIQGLHADESALSEEKTHIVDRNLEMLRLGIEEAQVMMALAGHLQAVEAEEQKLKAQVRRLCQENAWLRDELNSTQQKLQTIGQQVAQLEEEKST
;
A
#
# COMPACT_ATOMS: atom_id res chain seq x y z
N MET A 1 -11.49 17.48 24.16
CA MET A 1 -11.56 16.93 22.78
C MET A 1 -10.23 16.32 22.32
N THR A 2 -9.10 17.01 22.44
CA THR A 2 -7.77 16.53 22.02
C THR A 2 -7.25 15.29 22.75
N PHE A 3 -7.53 15.16 24.06
CA PHE A 3 -7.05 14.03 24.86
C PHE A 3 -7.75 12.69 24.53
N PHE A 4 -9.07 12.75 24.28
CA PHE A 4 -9.86 11.60 23.85
C PHE A 4 -9.45 11.13 22.46
N ARG A 5 -9.14 12.07 21.55
CA ARG A 5 -8.63 11.75 20.21
C ARG A 5 -7.28 11.03 20.25
N LYS A 6 -6.34 11.52 21.07
CA LYS A 6 -5.04 10.87 21.31
C LYS A 6 -5.18 9.48 21.93
N LYS A 7 -6.07 9.33 22.92
CA LYS A 7 -6.30 8.03 23.58
C LYS A 7 -6.97 7.01 22.64
N ILE A 8 -7.84 7.45 21.74
CA ILE A 8 -8.42 6.59 20.69
C ILE A 8 -7.36 6.22 19.63
N GLU A 9 -6.50 7.15 19.22
CA GLU A 9 -5.37 6.88 18.34
C GLU A 9 -4.36 5.90 18.97
N ASP A 10 -4.07 6.04 20.26
CA ASP A 10 -3.16 5.13 20.99
C ASP A 10 -3.79 3.75 21.23
N ILE A 11 -5.09 3.66 21.52
CA ILE A 11 -5.82 2.37 21.63
C ILE A 11 -5.87 1.67 20.27
N GLY A 12 -6.05 2.42 19.18
CA GLY A 12 -5.97 1.90 17.81
C GLY A 12 -4.59 1.36 17.46
N ARG A 13 -3.50 1.95 17.99
CA ARG A 13 -2.13 1.42 17.84
C ARG A 13 -1.85 0.17 18.68
N MET A 14 -2.54 -0.01 19.81
CA MET A 14 -2.27 -1.11 20.76
C MET A 14 -3.06 -2.41 20.47
N THR A 15 -4.04 -2.39 19.56
CA THR A 15 -4.90 -3.56 19.26
C THR A 15 -4.93 -3.95 17.78
N THR A 16 -4.19 -3.26 16.93
CA THR A 16 -4.09 -3.61 15.51
C THR A 16 -2.80 -4.38 15.30
N LEU A 17 -2.89 -5.61 14.78
CA LEU A 17 -1.75 -6.24 14.13
C LEU A 17 -1.19 -5.23 13.13
N SER A 18 0.12 -4.98 13.18
CA SER A 18 0.79 -4.13 12.21
C SER A 18 0.54 -4.68 10.80
N GLN A 19 0.43 -3.80 9.80
CA GLN A 19 0.28 -4.21 8.40
C GLN A 19 1.38 -5.20 7.99
N GLU A 20 2.60 -5.03 8.51
CA GLU A 20 3.70 -5.96 8.28
C GLU A 20 3.45 -7.34 8.93
N GLU A 21 2.89 -7.38 10.14
CA GLU A 21 2.55 -8.64 10.82
C GLU A 21 1.42 -9.37 10.10
N ILE A 22 0.42 -8.61 9.59
CA ILE A 22 -0.65 -9.16 8.75
C ILE A 22 -0.05 -9.76 7.48
N LEU A 23 0.81 -9.02 6.77
CA LEU A 23 1.43 -9.51 5.53
C LEU A 23 2.33 -10.72 5.77
N GLN A 24 3.06 -10.74 6.87
CA GLN A 24 3.91 -11.88 7.22
C GLN A 24 3.06 -13.12 7.56
N SER A 25 1.96 -12.93 8.28
CA SER A 25 0.98 -13.98 8.55
C SER A 25 0.36 -14.50 7.25
N THR A 26 -0.08 -13.61 6.36
CA THR A 26 -0.64 -13.97 5.05
C THR A 26 0.35 -14.76 4.21
N ARG A 27 1.64 -14.37 4.16
CA ARG A 27 2.69 -15.14 3.48
C ARG A 27 2.82 -16.56 4.02
N THR A 28 2.79 -16.70 5.34
CA THR A 28 2.88 -18.01 6.01
C THR A 28 1.67 -18.87 5.67
N VAL A 29 0.46 -18.30 5.66
CA VAL A 29 -0.76 -19.01 5.26
C VAL A 29 -0.68 -19.46 3.80
N VAL A 30 -0.25 -18.60 2.88
CA VAL A 30 -0.08 -18.96 1.46
C VAL A 30 0.85 -20.14 1.28
N GLN A 31 2.01 -20.15 1.94
CA GLN A 31 2.95 -21.28 1.89
C GLN A 31 2.33 -22.57 2.41
N GLY A 32 1.54 -22.49 3.50
CA GLY A 32 0.82 -23.64 4.03
C GLY A 32 -0.26 -24.15 3.08
N LEU A 33 -0.99 -23.25 2.43
CA LEU A 33 -2.00 -23.61 1.42
C LEU A 33 -1.35 -24.23 0.16
N GLU A 34 -0.20 -23.73 -0.27
CA GLU A 34 0.56 -24.29 -1.39
C GLU A 34 1.02 -25.72 -1.08
N ALA A 35 1.57 -25.96 0.10
CA ALA A 35 1.95 -27.31 0.53
C ALA A 35 0.74 -28.25 0.57
N LEU A 36 -0.38 -27.80 1.14
CA LEU A 36 -1.61 -28.61 1.21
C LEU A 36 -2.19 -28.88 -0.19
N LYS A 37 -2.10 -27.92 -1.11
CA LYS A 37 -2.51 -28.09 -2.51
C LYS A 37 -1.66 -29.19 -3.18
N ASP A 38 -0.35 -29.17 -2.98
CA ASP A 38 0.56 -30.17 -3.56
C ASP A 38 0.29 -31.59 -2.98
N GLU A 39 -0.01 -31.69 -1.67
CA GLU A 39 -0.48 -32.93 -1.04
C GLU A 39 -1.78 -33.45 -1.66
N HIS A 40 -2.76 -32.58 -1.89
CA HIS A 40 -4.02 -32.93 -2.54
C HIS A 40 -3.82 -33.38 -4.01
N GLU A 41 -2.89 -32.76 -4.76
CA GLU A 41 -2.55 -33.19 -6.12
C GLU A 41 -1.93 -34.59 -6.13
N SER A 42 -1.07 -34.92 -5.15
CA SER A 42 -0.53 -36.26 -4.95
C SER A 42 -1.61 -37.29 -4.59
N ILE A 43 -2.52 -36.96 -3.67
CA ILE A 43 -3.66 -37.82 -3.29
C ILE A 43 -4.52 -38.09 -4.52
N LYS A 44 -4.86 -37.05 -5.29
CA LYS A 44 -5.63 -37.18 -6.53
C LYS A 44 -4.95 -38.13 -7.51
N GLY A 45 -3.65 -37.98 -7.75
CA GLY A 45 -2.89 -38.87 -8.63
C GLY A 45 -2.93 -40.33 -8.19
N THR A 46 -2.85 -40.57 -6.88
CA THR A 46 -2.96 -41.91 -6.30
C THR A 46 -4.37 -42.49 -6.46
N LEU A 47 -5.42 -41.71 -6.20
CA LEU A 47 -6.81 -42.15 -6.38
C LEU A 47 -7.10 -42.51 -7.83
N VAL A 48 -6.69 -41.66 -8.78
CA VAL A 48 -6.93 -41.86 -10.22
C VAL A 48 -6.18 -43.08 -10.74
N SER A 49 -4.91 -43.26 -10.34
CA SER A 49 -4.13 -44.44 -10.74
C SER A 49 -4.64 -45.73 -10.11
N GLY A 50 -5.13 -45.68 -8.87
CA GLY A 50 -5.65 -46.83 -8.13
C GLY A 50 -6.99 -47.37 -8.63
N ILE A 51 -7.70 -46.66 -9.51
CA ILE A 51 -8.98 -47.12 -10.10
C ILE A 51 -8.79 -48.35 -10.99
N GLN A 52 -7.61 -48.50 -11.62
CA GLN A 52 -7.33 -49.60 -12.53
C GLN A 52 -7.26 -50.94 -11.77
N GLY A 53 -8.28 -51.78 -11.94
CA GLY A 53 -8.34 -53.13 -11.34
C GLY A 53 -9.24 -53.26 -10.12
N LEU A 54 -9.95 -52.20 -9.73
CA LEU A 54 -10.96 -52.24 -8.67
C LEU A 54 -12.27 -52.89 -9.15
N HIS A 55 -13.02 -53.48 -8.21
CA HIS A 55 -14.41 -53.85 -8.46
C HIS A 55 -15.28 -52.59 -8.63
N ALA A 56 -16.44 -52.72 -9.29
CA ALA A 56 -17.31 -51.58 -9.63
C ALA A 56 -17.67 -50.69 -8.44
N ASP A 57 -17.92 -51.28 -7.27
CA ASP A 57 -18.27 -50.55 -6.04
C ASP A 57 -17.07 -49.76 -5.47
N GLU A 58 -15.88 -50.37 -5.49
CA GLU A 58 -14.62 -49.73 -5.07
C GLU A 58 -14.20 -48.62 -6.05
N SER A 59 -14.44 -48.82 -7.35
CA SER A 59 -14.22 -47.81 -8.39
C SER A 59 -15.13 -46.60 -8.18
N ALA A 60 -16.41 -46.81 -7.94
CA ALA A 60 -17.37 -45.73 -7.69
C ALA A 60 -17.01 -44.91 -6.44
N LEU A 61 -16.58 -45.57 -5.36
CA LEU A 61 -16.10 -44.89 -4.16
C LEU A 61 -14.82 -44.08 -4.41
N SER A 62 -13.89 -44.60 -5.23
CA SER A 62 -12.66 -43.89 -5.58
C SER A 62 -12.92 -42.66 -6.45
N GLU A 63 -13.91 -42.73 -7.35
CA GLU A 63 -14.37 -41.60 -8.15
C GLU A 63 -14.99 -40.50 -7.27
N GLU A 64 -15.83 -40.87 -6.30
CA GLU A 64 -16.42 -39.90 -5.35
C GLU A 64 -15.33 -39.20 -4.51
N LYS A 65 -14.34 -39.95 -4.00
CA LYS A 65 -13.18 -39.37 -3.30
C LYS A 65 -12.39 -38.43 -4.19
N THR A 66 -12.17 -38.80 -5.46
CA THR A 66 -11.48 -37.94 -6.44
C THR A 66 -12.24 -36.63 -6.63
N HIS A 67 -13.57 -36.69 -6.75
CA HIS A 67 -14.41 -35.50 -6.87
C HIS A 67 -14.33 -34.57 -5.64
N ILE A 68 -14.28 -35.14 -4.42
CA ILE A 68 -14.08 -34.35 -3.19
C ILE A 68 -12.70 -33.66 -3.21
N VAL A 69 -11.65 -34.39 -3.58
CA VAL A 69 -10.29 -33.82 -3.66
C VAL A 69 -10.22 -32.71 -4.70
N ASP A 70 -10.90 -32.84 -5.84
CA ASP A 70 -10.99 -31.80 -6.85
C ASP A 70 -11.66 -30.52 -6.34
N ARG A 71 -12.76 -30.66 -5.60
CA ARG A 71 -13.41 -29.52 -4.98
C ARG A 71 -12.51 -28.83 -3.95
N ASN A 72 -11.76 -29.61 -3.17
CA ASN A 72 -10.82 -29.05 -2.20
C ASN A 72 -9.66 -28.32 -2.89
N LEU A 73 -9.13 -28.87 -3.98
CA LEU A 73 -8.09 -28.21 -4.80
C LEU A 73 -8.56 -26.86 -5.33
N GLU A 74 -9.81 -26.78 -5.81
CA GLU A 74 -10.37 -25.51 -6.29
C GLU A 74 -10.46 -24.47 -5.15
N MET A 75 -10.93 -24.87 -3.97
CA MET A 75 -11.00 -23.98 -2.81
C MET A 75 -9.60 -23.52 -2.35
N LEU A 76 -8.60 -24.40 -2.37
CA LEU A 76 -7.22 -24.05 -2.03
C LEU A 76 -6.63 -23.06 -3.04
N ARG A 77 -6.85 -23.26 -4.34
CA ARG A 77 -6.39 -22.36 -5.40
C ARG A 77 -7.01 -20.97 -5.26
N LEU A 78 -8.33 -20.90 -5.07
CA LEU A 78 -9.03 -19.63 -4.82
C LEU A 78 -8.47 -18.93 -3.59
N GLY A 79 -8.28 -19.63 -2.47
CA GLY A 79 -7.73 -19.03 -1.25
C GLY A 79 -6.29 -18.50 -1.42
N ILE A 80 -5.46 -19.19 -2.20
CA ILE A 80 -4.10 -18.72 -2.55
C ILE A 80 -4.18 -17.44 -3.40
N GLU A 81 -5.00 -17.43 -4.44
CA GLU A 81 -5.18 -16.28 -5.34
C GLU A 81 -5.72 -15.06 -4.59
N GLU A 82 -6.72 -15.24 -3.73
CA GLU A 82 -7.27 -14.17 -2.88
C GLU A 82 -6.20 -13.58 -1.95
N ALA A 83 -5.40 -14.42 -1.31
CA ALA A 83 -4.31 -13.98 -0.44
C ALA A 83 -3.21 -13.22 -1.22
N GLN A 84 -2.88 -13.65 -2.44
CA GLN A 84 -1.96 -12.93 -3.32
C GLN A 84 -2.50 -11.55 -3.70
N VAL A 85 -3.79 -11.44 -4.03
CA VAL A 85 -4.45 -10.16 -4.31
C VAL A 85 -4.39 -9.24 -3.08
N MET A 86 -4.67 -9.75 -1.88
CA MET A 86 -4.58 -8.97 -0.64
C MET A 86 -3.16 -8.40 -0.42
N MET A 87 -2.13 -9.21 -0.65
CA MET A 87 -0.73 -8.77 -0.52
C MET A 87 -0.35 -7.70 -1.55
N ALA A 88 -0.76 -7.88 -2.81
CA ALA A 88 -0.53 -6.90 -3.87
C ALA A 88 -1.22 -5.57 -3.56
N LEU A 89 -2.48 -5.63 -3.10
CA LEU A 89 -3.25 -4.45 -2.69
C LEU A 89 -2.56 -3.70 -1.55
N ALA A 90 -2.07 -4.41 -0.52
CA ALA A 90 -1.33 -3.79 0.57
C ALA A 90 -0.08 -3.04 0.10
N GLY A 91 0.68 -3.64 -0.84
CA GLY A 91 1.84 -2.99 -1.47
C GLY A 91 1.47 -1.74 -2.26
N HIS A 92 0.38 -1.78 -3.03
CA HIS A 92 -0.13 -0.61 -3.75
C HIS A 92 -0.55 0.52 -2.79
N LEU A 93 -1.21 0.17 -1.69
CA LEU A 93 -1.67 1.14 -0.69
C LEU A 93 -0.48 1.85 -0.04
N GLN A 94 0.57 1.11 0.33
CA GLN A 94 1.81 1.67 0.86
C GLN A 94 2.50 2.62 -0.14
N ALA A 95 2.52 2.28 -1.43
CA ALA A 95 3.09 3.15 -2.46
C ALA A 95 2.30 4.46 -2.63
N VAL A 96 0.96 4.38 -2.60
CA VAL A 96 0.08 5.57 -2.67
C VAL A 96 0.28 6.47 -1.45
N GLU A 97 0.35 5.91 -0.25
CA GLU A 97 0.61 6.66 0.98
C GLU A 97 1.96 7.36 0.94
N ALA A 98 3.01 6.68 0.44
CA ALA A 98 4.33 7.27 0.27
C ALA A 98 4.31 8.47 -0.70
N GLU A 99 3.61 8.34 -1.83
CA GLU A 99 3.48 9.43 -2.80
C GLU A 99 2.66 10.60 -2.23
N GLU A 100 1.61 10.32 -1.45
CA GLU A 100 0.85 11.35 -0.73
C GLU A 100 1.76 12.18 0.21
N GLN A 101 2.62 11.51 0.99
CA GLN A 101 3.54 12.21 1.89
C GLN A 101 4.57 13.05 1.13
N LYS A 102 5.07 12.54 0.00
CA LYS A 102 5.98 13.27 -0.89
C LYS A 102 5.33 14.52 -1.47
N LEU A 103 4.09 14.43 -1.98
CA LEU A 103 3.33 15.56 -2.48
C LEU A 103 3.06 16.59 -1.37
N LYS A 104 2.68 16.15 -0.17
CA LYS A 104 2.52 17.04 1.00
C LYS A 104 3.82 17.79 1.33
N ALA A 105 4.97 17.12 1.26
CA ALA A 105 6.27 17.77 1.47
C ALA A 105 6.58 18.79 0.37
N GLN A 106 6.28 18.46 -0.89
CA GLN A 106 6.46 19.37 -2.02
C GLN A 106 5.58 20.63 -1.90
N VAL A 107 4.32 20.48 -1.52
CA VAL A 107 3.42 21.61 -1.26
C VAL A 107 4.00 22.52 -0.18
N ARG A 108 4.47 21.97 0.94
CA ARG A 108 5.11 22.76 2.01
C ARG A 108 6.33 23.54 1.49
N ARG A 109 7.20 22.89 0.72
CA ARG A 109 8.38 23.53 0.12
C ARG A 109 7.97 24.67 -0.82
N LEU A 110 7.03 24.45 -1.74
CA LEU A 110 6.57 25.46 -2.69
C LEU A 110 5.92 26.65 -2.01
N CYS A 111 5.17 26.44 -0.92
CA CYS A 111 4.61 27.54 -0.13
C CYS A 111 5.71 28.38 0.54
N GLN A 112 6.76 27.74 1.06
CA GLN A 112 7.92 28.46 1.64
C GLN A 112 8.67 29.26 0.57
N GLU A 113 8.90 28.66 -0.60
CA GLU A 113 9.54 29.31 -1.73
C GLU A 113 8.71 30.51 -2.23
N ASN A 114 7.38 30.35 -2.34
CA ASN A 114 6.48 31.45 -2.70
C ASN A 114 6.50 32.59 -1.68
N ALA A 115 6.52 32.28 -0.39
CA ALA A 115 6.62 33.29 0.66
C ALA A 115 7.95 34.05 0.55
N TRP A 116 9.05 33.31 0.41
CA TRP A 116 10.39 33.89 0.25
C TRP A 116 10.49 34.79 -0.98
N LEU A 117 9.96 34.36 -2.12
CA LEU A 117 9.95 35.18 -3.35
C LEU A 117 9.12 36.47 -3.19
N ARG A 118 8.01 36.41 -2.45
CA ARG A 118 7.21 37.61 -2.14
C ARG A 118 8.00 38.60 -1.27
N ASP A 119 8.72 38.10 -0.29
CA ASP A 119 9.56 38.93 0.59
C ASP A 119 10.74 39.55 -0.19
N GLU A 120 11.39 38.77 -1.05
CA GLU A 120 12.50 39.26 -1.89
C GLU A 120 12.03 40.32 -2.91
N LEU A 121 10.86 40.11 -3.52
CA LEU A 121 10.24 41.09 -4.40
C LEU A 121 9.94 42.40 -3.67
N ASN A 122 9.32 42.32 -2.49
CA ASN A 122 9.03 43.50 -1.66
C ASN A 122 10.31 44.24 -1.27
N SER A 123 11.37 43.52 -0.87
CA SER A 123 12.68 44.13 -0.56
C SER A 123 13.27 44.88 -1.76
N THR A 124 13.17 44.28 -2.95
CA THR A 124 13.68 44.89 -4.19
C THR A 124 12.87 46.13 -4.58
N GLN A 125 11.54 46.08 -4.44
CA GLN A 125 10.66 47.21 -4.69
C GLN A 125 10.93 48.39 -3.76
N GLN A 126 11.16 48.13 -2.47
CA GLN A 126 11.52 49.17 -1.50
C GLN A 126 12.86 49.84 -1.86
N LYS A 127 13.89 49.05 -2.20
CA LYS A 127 15.18 49.57 -2.64
C LYS A 127 15.03 50.45 -3.90
N LEU A 128 14.25 49.99 -4.88
CA LEU A 128 13.97 50.75 -6.10
C LEU A 128 13.28 52.09 -5.79
N GLN A 129 12.29 52.09 -4.90
CA GLN A 129 11.60 53.31 -4.49
C GLN A 129 12.56 54.31 -3.83
N THR A 130 13.41 53.84 -2.90
CA THR A 130 14.41 54.71 -2.24
C THR A 130 15.40 55.30 -3.22
N ILE A 131 15.93 54.50 -4.15
CA ILE A 131 16.86 54.99 -5.19
C ILE A 131 16.15 56.00 -6.10
N GLY A 132 14.90 55.72 -6.50
CA GLY A 132 14.10 56.65 -7.30
C GLY A 132 13.89 58.01 -6.61
N GLN A 133 13.65 58.02 -5.30
CA GLN A 133 13.55 59.25 -4.51
C GLN A 133 14.88 60.01 -4.45
N GLN A 134 15.99 59.30 -4.26
CA GLN A 134 17.34 59.91 -4.23
C GLN A 134 17.70 60.54 -5.58
N VAL A 135 17.40 59.86 -6.69
CA VAL A 135 17.63 60.40 -8.04
C VAL A 135 16.84 61.68 -8.26
N ALA A 136 15.54 61.68 -7.93
CA ALA A 136 14.70 62.87 -8.07
C ALA A 136 15.22 64.07 -7.24
N GLN A 137 15.69 63.83 -6.01
CA GLN A 137 16.31 64.87 -5.18
C GLN A 137 17.57 65.44 -5.82
N LEU A 138 18.46 64.58 -6.32
CA LEU A 138 19.70 65.00 -6.98
C LEU A 138 19.44 65.78 -8.28
N GLU A 139 18.38 65.44 -9.02
CA GLU A 139 17.97 66.17 -10.23
C GLU A 139 17.42 67.56 -9.90
N GLU A 140 16.68 67.70 -8.80
CA GLU A 140 16.20 68.99 -8.30
C GLU A 140 17.36 69.88 -7.86
N GLU A 141 18.27 69.35 -7.03
CA GLU A 141 19.47 70.07 -6.57
C GLU A 141 20.34 70.59 -7.72
N LYS A 142 20.51 69.80 -8.78
CA LYS A 142 21.29 70.19 -9.97
C LYS A 142 20.59 71.27 -10.81
N SER A 143 19.28 71.40 -10.68
CA SER A 143 18.47 72.36 -11.45
C SER A 143 18.33 73.72 -10.77
N THR A 144 18.74 73.83 -9.50
CA THR A 144 18.85 75.06 -8.69
C THR A 144 20.25 75.68 -8.74
#